data_AF-A0A0E3MBE6-F1
#
_entry.id   AF-A0A0E3MBE6-F1
#
_cell.length_a   1.000
_cell.length_b   1.000
_cell.length_c   1.000
_cell.angle_alpha   90.00
_cell.angle_beta   90.00
_cell.angle_gamma   90.00
#
_symmetry.space_group_name_H-M   'P 1'
#
loop_
_entity.id
_entity.type
_entity.pdbx_description
1 polymer ?
#
loop_
_entity_poly.entity_id
_entity_poly.type
_entity_poly.pdbx_seq_one_letter_code
_entity_poly.pdbx_strand_id
1 'polypeptide(L)'
;MGLGPSIKMTTMHHFYCPLTEALSKEKDIEFTGIIVDGVSEVCDDKIYTSKRVGDIAQMLHADAAIVAIDAWGNHHVDFTNVIEQLGIRGIPSVGLSYIAQQGRLVCTNRYVDCVIDFNKSAVGYESCIVGENNLTDYDAMKAVALMKNKLRKVGKPVDTVLDEPEQNLRRLTRKVFHIHEVCFSEKTEIDHGVLTIRKGIEKNLIQSEARIKDIKVSIIEPGKYDMFVNSNLDYSPIACKVRGELGEGVTHLLSGVTVMITGVEDKSGFQPSNIGSSEGLLKNQVVLDRAGTPKSTDYILHVDVLFEEGEGRTAEGIMAGHRAADWIIQEIRKVLFNLDNMPYKREEFSDIARPGKRKVILVKIVSGLGNMYDTAIFPYEPGGFLGAHNMRDSKNIPYVITPNQCRDGVIHSLL
;
A
#
# COMPACT_ATOMS: atom_id res chain seq x y z
N MET A 1 10.50 9.54 -15.71
CA MET A 1 10.35 8.96 -14.36
C MET A 1 9.18 8.00 -14.43
N GLY A 2 9.26 6.80 -13.83
CA GLY A 2 8.23 5.79 -14.02
C GLY A 2 7.65 5.27 -12.72
N LEU A 3 6.35 5.44 -12.58
CA LEU A 3 5.52 4.56 -11.78
C LEU A 3 4.53 3.93 -12.76
N GLY A 4 4.78 2.67 -13.06
CA GLY A 4 3.98 1.90 -14.02
C GLY A 4 2.99 1.01 -13.29
N PRO A 5 1.82 0.69 -13.89
CA PRO A 5 0.79 -0.09 -13.21
C PRO A 5 1.29 -1.43 -12.66
N SER A 6 2.24 -2.09 -13.34
CA SER A 6 2.70 -3.43 -12.94
C SER A 6 3.49 -3.48 -11.65
N ILE A 7 4.14 -2.38 -11.26
CA ILE A 7 4.95 -2.29 -10.05
C ILE A 7 4.22 -1.59 -8.90
N LYS A 8 3.05 -1.02 -9.19
CA LYS A 8 2.24 -0.26 -8.24
C LYS A 8 1.98 -1.08 -6.97
N MET A 9 2.30 -0.48 -5.83
CA MET A 9 1.87 -0.96 -4.53
C MET A 9 0.58 -0.24 -4.18
N THR A 10 -0.56 -0.87 -4.45
CA THR A 10 -1.90 -0.37 -4.09
C THR A 10 -2.08 -0.28 -2.59
N THR A 11 -3.12 0.41 -2.11
CA THR A 11 -3.50 0.44 -0.70
C THR A 11 -3.60 -0.97 -0.12
N MET A 12 -4.16 -1.90 -0.89
CA MET A 12 -4.25 -3.30 -0.51
C MET A 12 -2.87 -3.98 -0.38
N HIS A 13 -1.88 -3.62 -1.22
CA HIS A 13 -0.50 -4.10 -1.07
C HIS A 13 0.10 -3.64 0.26
N HIS A 14 -0.13 -2.39 0.66
CA HIS A 14 0.33 -1.89 1.95
C HIS A 14 -0.39 -2.56 3.13
N PHE A 15 -1.70 -2.79 2.99
CA PHE A 15 -2.53 -3.47 3.98
C PHE A 15 -2.12 -4.94 4.21
N TYR A 16 -1.76 -5.65 3.14
CA TYR A 16 -1.25 -7.03 3.17
C TYR A 16 0.26 -7.11 2.91
N CYS A 17 1.02 -6.13 3.36
CA CYS A 17 2.43 -5.98 2.98
C CYS A 17 3.29 -7.23 3.32
N PRO A 18 3.87 -7.91 2.31
CA PRO A 18 4.65 -9.12 2.55
C PRO A 18 5.87 -8.92 3.45
N LEU A 19 6.52 -7.75 3.37
CA LEU A 19 7.67 -7.41 4.22
C LEU A 19 7.26 -7.21 5.69
N THR A 20 6.14 -6.53 5.94
CA THR A 20 5.61 -6.36 7.30
C THR A 20 5.28 -7.71 7.91
N GLU A 21 4.68 -8.61 7.14
CA GLU A 21 4.37 -9.98 7.58
C GLU A 21 5.62 -10.82 7.84
N ALA A 22 6.58 -10.82 6.92
CA ALA A 22 7.82 -11.57 7.08
C ALA A 22 8.60 -11.13 8.32
N LEU A 23 8.83 -9.82 8.48
CA LEU A 23 9.57 -9.27 9.62
C LEU A 23 8.86 -9.52 10.96
N SER A 24 7.53 -9.47 10.99
CA SER A 24 6.78 -9.68 12.25
C SER A 24 6.75 -11.14 12.71
N LYS A 25 6.99 -12.10 11.80
CA LYS A 25 7.08 -13.53 12.14
C LYS A 25 8.43 -13.91 12.75
N GLU A 26 9.45 -13.08 12.56
CA GLU A 26 10.79 -13.33 13.09
C GLU A 26 10.84 -13.15 14.61
N LYS A 27 11.34 -14.17 15.31
CA LYS A 27 11.45 -14.17 16.78
C LYS A 27 12.85 -13.83 17.27
N ASP A 28 13.85 -13.91 16.42
CA ASP A 28 15.28 -13.68 16.72
C ASP A 28 15.72 -12.22 16.46
N ILE A 29 14.81 -11.36 16.00
CA ILE A 29 15.00 -9.92 15.84
C ILE A 29 13.88 -9.14 16.52
N GLU A 30 14.13 -7.88 16.82
CA GLU A 30 13.10 -6.90 17.17
C GLU A 30 12.72 -6.10 15.92
N PHE A 31 11.49 -6.24 15.43
CA PHE A 31 10.98 -5.39 14.36
C PHE A 31 10.45 -4.08 14.96
N THR A 32 11.30 -3.06 14.96
CA THR A 32 11.10 -1.83 15.74
C THR A 32 10.06 -0.90 15.12
N GLY A 33 9.92 -0.89 13.79
CA GLY A 33 8.95 -0.04 13.11
C GLY A 33 9.22 0.12 11.62
N ILE A 34 8.38 0.93 11.00
CA ILE A 34 8.40 1.22 9.56
C ILE A 34 8.59 2.73 9.39
N ILE A 35 9.56 3.13 8.57
CA ILE A 35 9.73 4.51 8.11
C ILE A 35 9.10 4.59 6.72
N VAL A 36 8.11 5.46 6.54
CA VAL A 36 7.48 5.76 5.25
C VAL A 36 8.08 7.05 4.72
N ASP A 37 8.88 6.95 3.66
CA ASP A 37 9.60 8.06 3.03
C ASP A 37 8.93 8.44 1.71
N GLY A 38 8.62 9.72 1.51
CA GLY A 38 7.95 10.18 0.30
C GLY A 38 8.97 10.58 -0.76
N VAL A 39 8.72 10.23 -2.02
CA VAL A 39 9.58 10.67 -3.11
C VAL A 39 9.19 12.07 -3.59
N SER A 40 10.15 13.00 -3.57
CA SER A 40 9.99 14.33 -4.18
C SER A 40 10.46 14.37 -5.63
N GLU A 41 9.86 15.21 -6.48
CA GLU A 41 10.46 15.57 -7.78
C GLU A 41 11.75 16.38 -7.64
N VAL A 42 11.86 17.16 -6.56
CA VAL A 42 12.96 18.10 -6.33
C VAL A 42 14.15 17.38 -5.71
N CYS A 43 15.29 17.36 -6.41
CA CYS A 43 16.49 16.62 -5.98
C CYS A 43 16.97 17.00 -4.57
N ASP A 44 16.99 18.30 -4.23
CA ASP A 44 17.40 18.76 -2.91
C ASP A 44 16.51 18.19 -1.79
N ASP A 45 15.21 18.08 -2.06
CA ASP A 45 14.26 17.47 -1.12
C ASP A 45 14.51 15.96 -0.98
N LYS A 46 14.83 15.25 -2.08
CA LYS A 46 15.20 13.82 -2.02
C LYS A 46 16.40 13.58 -1.07
N ILE A 47 17.41 14.44 -1.16
CA ILE A 47 18.59 14.38 -0.29
C ILE A 47 18.22 14.73 1.15
N TYR A 48 17.37 15.74 1.34
CA TYR A 48 16.91 16.16 2.65
C TYR A 48 16.11 15.06 3.36
N THR A 49 15.10 14.47 2.72
CA THR A 49 14.27 13.40 3.29
C THR A 49 15.10 12.15 3.57
N SER A 50 15.99 11.75 2.66
CA SER A 50 16.91 10.63 2.86
C SER A 50 17.79 10.81 4.12
N LYS A 51 18.29 12.03 4.38
CA LYS A 51 19.04 12.33 5.61
C LYS A 51 18.17 12.15 6.85
N ARG A 52 16.91 12.60 6.80
CA ARG A 52 15.93 12.41 7.89
C ARG A 52 15.64 10.94 8.14
N VAL A 53 15.52 10.10 7.10
CA VAL A 53 15.41 8.64 7.25
C VAL A 53 16.60 8.09 8.03
N GLY A 54 17.83 8.49 7.67
CA GLY A 54 19.04 8.09 8.39
C GLY A 54 19.06 8.52 9.86
N ASP A 55 18.66 9.76 10.14
CA ASP A 55 18.59 10.30 11.51
C ASP A 55 17.57 9.53 12.35
N ILE A 56 16.37 9.28 11.81
CA ILE A 56 15.32 8.49 12.46
C ILE A 56 15.81 7.06 12.72
N ALA A 57 16.46 6.42 11.75
CA ALA A 57 16.98 5.06 11.91
C ALA A 57 18.01 4.96 13.05
N GLN A 58 18.85 5.98 13.23
CA GLN A 58 19.77 6.06 14.38
C GLN A 58 19.03 6.27 15.70
N MET A 59 18.00 7.12 15.73
CA MET A 59 17.18 7.35 16.92
C MET A 59 16.39 6.11 17.34
N LEU A 60 15.99 5.27 16.37
CA LEU A 60 15.39 3.96 16.62
C LEU A 60 16.41 2.89 17.02
N HIS A 61 17.71 3.24 17.01
CA HIS A 61 18.83 2.33 17.28
C HIS A 61 18.82 1.10 16.36
N ALA A 62 18.47 1.27 15.09
CA ALA A 62 18.40 0.18 14.13
C ALA A 62 19.78 -0.46 13.91
N ASP A 63 19.86 -1.78 14.03
CA ASP A 63 21.03 -2.58 13.66
C ASP A 63 21.07 -2.94 12.18
N ALA A 64 19.91 -3.00 11.53
CA ALA A 64 19.77 -3.24 10.10
C ALA A 64 18.46 -2.67 9.56
N ALA A 65 18.38 -2.53 8.23
CA ALA A 65 17.18 -2.07 7.54
C ALA A 65 16.84 -2.94 6.32
N ILE A 66 15.56 -3.06 6.00
CA ILE A 66 15.11 -3.45 4.66
C ILE A 66 14.53 -2.21 3.99
N VAL A 67 14.91 -1.90 2.76
CA VAL A 67 14.44 -0.72 2.01
C VAL A 67 13.67 -1.20 0.79
N ALA A 68 12.39 -0.84 0.67
CA ALA A 68 11.56 -1.20 -0.46
C ALA A 68 10.99 0.06 -1.12
N ILE A 69 10.97 0.09 -2.46
CA ILE A 69 10.43 1.20 -3.24
C ILE A 69 9.40 0.68 -4.25
N ASP A 70 8.34 1.46 -4.47
CA ASP A 70 7.22 1.18 -5.39
C ASP A 70 7.36 1.90 -6.75
N ALA A 71 8.57 2.34 -7.08
CA ALA A 71 8.85 3.17 -8.26
C ALA A 71 10.25 2.94 -8.83
N TRP A 72 10.50 3.45 -10.05
CA TRP A 72 11.79 3.32 -10.75
C TRP A 72 12.21 4.60 -11.50
N GLY A 73 13.43 4.58 -12.05
CA GLY A 73 13.97 5.71 -12.79
C GLY A 73 14.47 6.79 -11.84
N ASN A 74 13.96 8.01 -11.94
CA ASN A 74 14.40 9.10 -11.05
C ASN A 74 14.11 8.81 -9.55
N HIS A 75 13.12 7.97 -9.24
CA HIS A 75 12.86 7.49 -7.88
C HIS A 75 14.00 6.63 -7.30
N HIS A 76 14.87 6.05 -8.14
CA HIS A 76 16.05 5.32 -7.66
C HIS A 76 17.08 6.26 -6.99
N VAL A 77 17.01 7.57 -7.24
CA VAL A 77 17.85 8.55 -6.52
C VAL A 77 17.49 8.55 -5.04
N ASP A 78 16.22 8.54 -4.67
CA ASP A 78 15.75 8.43 -3.29
C ASP A 78 16.19 7.11 -2.68
N PHE A 79 15.92 6.00 -3.38
CA PHE A 79 16.29 4.66 -2.94
C PHE A 79 17.78 4.51 -2.60
N THR A 80 18.65 4.99 -3.49
CA THR A 80 20.09 4.90 -3.32
C THR A 80 20.61 5.85 -2.24
N ASN A 81 20.03 7.06 -2.12
CA ASN A 81 20.36 8.01 -1.07
C ASN A 81 19.93 7.51 0.31
N VAL A 82 18.73 6.93 0.45
CA VAL A 82 18.29 6.29 1.70
C VAL A 82 19.27 5.19 2.12
N ILE A 83 19.64 4.31 1.19
CA ILE A 83 20.63 3.24 1.45
C ILE A 83 22.00 3.82 1.85
N GLU A 84 22.45 4.90 1.20
CA GLU A 84 23.68 5.59 1.57
C GLU A 84 23.60 6.18 2.98
N GLN A 85 22.52 6.87 3.31
CA GLN A 85 22.34 7.52 4.60
C GLN A 85 22.28 6.51 5.75
N LEU A 86 21.72 5.32 5.52
CA LEU A 86 21.81 4.17 6.45
C LEU A 86 23.26 3.65 6.55
N GLY A 87 23.93 3.47 5.41
CA GLY A 87 25.28 2.94 5.34
C GLY A 87 26.34 3.80 6.02
N ILE A 88 26.32 5.12 5.81
CA ILE A 88 27.26 6.06 6.48
C ILE A 88 27.06 6.08 8.01
N ARG A 89 25.89 5.65 8.50
CA ARG A 89 25.54 5.51 9.91
C ARG A 89 25.81 4.11 10.47
N GLY A 90 26.40 3.22 9.67
CA GLY A 90 26.73 1.85 10.09
C GLY A 90 25.53 0.90 10.16
N ILE A 91 24.44 1.23 9.46
CA ILE A 91 23.22 0.41 9.42
C ILE A 91 23.21 -0.36 8.09
N PRO A 92 23.61 -1.65 8.05
CA PRO A 92 23.54 -2.45 6.84
C PRO A 92 22.09 -2.60 6.37
N SER A 93 21.88 -2.52 5.06
CA SER A 93 20.54 -2.63 4.47
C SER A 93 20.46 -3.63 3.32
N VAL A 94 19.25 -4.14 3.07
CA VAL A 94 18.89 -4.90 1.86
C VAL A 94 17.82 -4.13 1.11
N GLY A 95 18.08 -3.83 -0.16
CA GLY A 95 17.16 -3.11 -1.02
C GLY A 95 16.22 -4.05 -1.79
N LEU A 96 14.99 -3.59 -2.07
CA LEU A 96 14.03 -4.22 -2.97
C LEU A 96 13.49 -3.16 -3.93
N SER A 97 13.69 -3.38 -5.23
CA SER A 97 13.22 -2.46 -6.27
C SER A 97 12.93 -3.21 -7.56
N TYR A 98 12.08 -2.65 -8.41
CA TYR A 98 11.96 -3.04 -9.80
C TYR A 98 13.17 -2.49 -10.56
N ILE A 99 14.06 -3.38 -11.01
CA ILE A 99 15.22 -2.99 -11.84
C ILE A 99 14.99 -3.47 -13.26
N ALA A 100 14.76 -4.76 -13.49
CA ALA A 100 14.43 -5.31 -14.82
C ALA A 100 15.40 -4.86 -15.94
N GLN A 101 14.97 -4.96 -17.22
CA GLN A 101 15.75 -4.44 -18.35
C GLN A 101 15.56 -2.93 -18.52
N GLN A 102 14.33 -2.43 -18.29
CA GLN A 102 13.94 -1.04 -18.49
C GLN A 102 14.34 -0.12 -17.32
N GLY A 103 14.40 -0.64 -16.09
CA GLY A 103 14.59 0.12 -14.86
C GLY A 103 15.97 -0.03 -14.25
N ARG A 104 17.04 -0.15 -15.05
CA ARG A 104 18.41 -0.15 -14.52
C ARG A 104 18.58 0.98 -13.51
N LEU A 105 19.20 0.70 -12.36
CA LEU A 105 19.44 1.69 -11.32
C LEU A 105 20.09 2.94 -11.94
N VAL A 106 19.40 4.07 -11.82
CA VAL A 106 19.84 5.35 -12.44
C VAL A 106 21.12 5.88 -11.80
N CYS A 107 21.35 5.53 -10.54
CA CYS A 107 22.56 5.84 -9.80
C CYS A 107 22.90 4.68 -8.85
N THR A 108 24.12 4.70 -8.31
CA THR A 108 24.57 3.74 -7.31
C THR A 108 25.63 4.38 -6.43
N ASN A 109 25.90 3.76 -5.29
CA ASN A 109 27.00 4.12 -4.39
C ASN A 109 27.53 2.84 -3.71
N ARG A 110 28.60 2.98 -2.93
CA ARG A 110 29.27 1.82 -2.30
C ARG A 110 28.41 1.02 -1.32
N TYR A 111 27.29 1.57 -0.85
CA TYR A 111 26.38 0.92 0.09
C TYR A 111 25.23 0.18 -0.60
N VAL A 112 25.01 0.42 -1.89
CA VAL A 112 24.03 -0.32 -2.72
C VAL A 112 24.69 -1.61 -3.22
N ASP A 113 24.98 -2.51 -2.29
CA ASP A 113 25.73 -3.76 -2.50
C ASP A 113 24.83 -5.02 -2.46
N CYS A 114 23.56 -4.87 -2.05
CA CYS A 114 22.61 -5.97 -1.95
C CYS A 114 21.18 -5.49 -2.28
N VAL A 115 20.72 -5.80 -3.49
CA VAL A 115 19.38 -5.46 -3.97
C VAL A 115 18.72 -6.71 -4.54
N ILE A 116 17.47 -6.94 -4.15
CA ILE A 116 16.59 -7.95 -4.76
C ILE A 116 15.76 -7.25 -5.83
N ASP A 117 15.93 -7.70 -7.08
CA ASP A 117 15.02 -7.34 -8.16
C ASP A 117 13.73 -8.15 -8.02
N PHE A 118 12.60 -7.46 -7.96
CA PHE A 118 11.29 -8.10 -7.92
C PHE A 118 10.55 -8.10 -9.26
N ASN A 119 11.20 -7.77 -10.38
CA ASN A 119 10.67 -8.01 -11.71
C ASN A 119 10.25 -9.49 -11.90
N LYS A 120 8.99 -9.69 -12.28
CA LYS A 120 8.40 -11.00 -12.63
C LYS A 120 8.12 -11.12 -14.11
N SER A 121 8.03 -10.00 -14.82
CA SER A 121 7.86 -9.97 -16.27
C SER A 121 9.04 -10.64 -16.97
N ALA A 122 8.73 -11.58 -17.86
CA ALA A 122 9.74 -12.31 -18.64
C ALA A 122 10.51 -11.40 -19.61
N VAL A 123 9.85 -10.35 -20.13
CA VAL A 123 10.49 -9.38 -21.02
C VAL A 123 11.32 -8.34 -20.26
N GLY A 124 11.06 -8.14 -18.97
CA GLY A 124 11.77 -7.17 -18.13
C GLY A 124 11.43 -5.71 -18.44
N TYR A 125 10.25 -5.48 -19.02
CA TYR A 125 9.66 -4.17 -19.26
C TYR A 125 8.38 -4.04 -18.43
N GLU A 126 8.05 -2.79 -18.12
CA GLU A 126 6.78 -2.43 -17.51
C GLU A 126 5.65 -2.90 -18.44
N SER A 127 4.72 -3.70 -17.91
CA SER A 127 3.68 -4.39 -18.70
C SER A 127 2.31 -3.71 -18.69
N CYS A 128 2.13 -2.68 -17.87
CA CYS A 128 0.84 -2.06 -17.55
C CYS A 128 -0.18 -2.99 -16.88
N ILE A 129 0.23 -4.20 -16.46
CA ILE A 129 -0.65 -5.19 -15.82
C ILE A 129 -0.51 -5.09 -14.30
N VAL A 130 -1.52 -4.56 -13.62
CA VAL A 130 -1.49 -4.33 -12.16
C VAL A 130 -1.21 -5.64 -11.41
N GLY A 131 -0.24 -5.61 -10.50
CA GLY A 131 0.14 -6.76 -9.68
C GLY A 131 1.15 -7.73 -10.31
N GLU A 132 1.51 -7.58 -11.59
CA GLU A 132 2.48 -8.49 -12.22
C GLU A 132 3.85 -8.45 -11.52
N ASN A 133 4.38 -7.25 -11.28
CA ASN A 133 5.67 -7.01 -10.65
C ASN A 133 5.54 -6.62 -9.17
N ASN A 134 4.48 -7.06 -8.50
CA ASN A 134 4.35 -6.88 -7.06
C ASN A 134 5.41 -7.68 -6.30
N LEU A 135 5.94 -7.06 -5.24
CA LEU A 135 6.76 -7.74 -4.24
C LEU A 135 5.96 -8.91 -3.64
N THR A 136 6.58 -10.09 -3.56
CA THR A 136 5.95 -11.32 -3.07
C THR A 136 6.47 -11.75 -1.70
N ASP A 137 5.77 -12.68 -1.05
CA ASP A 137 6.25 -13.34 0.18
C ASP A 137 7.64 -13.98 0.00
N TYR A 138 7.92 -14.51 -1.20
CA TYR A 138 9.22 -15.09 -1.51
C TYR A 138 10.33 -14.02 -1.58
N ASP A 139 10.03 -12.83 -2.09
CA ASP A 139 10.98 -11.72 -2.10
C ASP A 139 11.23 -11.19 -0.68
N ALA A 140 10.18 -11.08 0.13
CA ALA A 140 10.29 -10.71 1.53
C ALA A 140 11.13 -11.72 2.34
N MET A 141 10.89 -13.02 2.14
CA MET A 141 11.68 -14.09 2.76
C MET A 141 13.17 -13.98 2.41
N LYS A 142 13.50 -13.79 1.12
CA LYS A 142 14.89 -13.56 0.68
C LYS A 142 15.49 -12.33 1.34
N ALA A 143 14.73 -11.23 1.45
CA ALA A 143 15.20 -9.99 2.05
C ALA A 143 15.58 -10.17 3.52
N VAL A 144 14.73 -10.84 4.29
CA VAL A 144 15.01 -11.16 5.70
C VAL A 144 16.25 -12.03 5.83
N ALA A 145 16.38 -13.08 5.03
CA ALA A 145 17.55 -13.97 5.06
C ALA A 145 18.86 -13.25 4.71
N LEU A 146 18.84 -12.40 3.67
CA LEU A 146 20.00 -11.59 3.27
C LEU A 146 20.35 -10.55 4.33
N MET A 147 19.36 -9.93 4.96
CA MET A 147 19.56 -8.96 6.04
C MET A 147 20.26 -9.61 7.24
N LYS A 148 19.80 -10.79 7.68
CA LYS A 148 20.47 -11.58 8.73
C LYS A 148 21.91 -11.97 8.36
N ASN A 149 22.15 -12.34 7.11
CA ASN A 149 23.50 -12.60 6.61
C ASN A 149 24.41 -11.35 6.68
N LYS A 150 23.90 -10.17 6.33
CA LYS A 150 24.65 -8.92 6.42
C LYS A 150 24.95 -8.54 7.87
N LEU A 151 23.98 -8.68 8.77
CA LEU A 151 24.16 -8.53 10.21
C LEU A 151 25.32 -9.39 10.72
N ARG A 152 25.36 -10.67 10.36
CA ARG A 152 26.47 -11.58 10.71
C ARG A 152 27.83 -11.08 10.17
N LYS A 153 27.89 -10.63 8.91
CA LYS A 153 29.13 -10.14 8.29
C LYS A 153 29.70 -8.89 8.96
N VAL A 154 28.84 -8.05 9.52
CA VAL A 154 29.27 -6.85 10.26
C VAL A 154 29.49 -7.13 11.76
N GLY A 155 29.58 -8.40 12.16
CA GLY A 155 29.85 -8.80 13.55
C GLY A 155 28.66 -8.64 14.49
N LYS A 156 27.43 -8.53 13.96
CA LYS A 156 26.19 -8.39 14.73
C LYS A 156 25.22 -9.57 14.47
N PRO A 157 25.61 -10.83 14.70
CA PRO A 157 24.70 -11.96 14.46
C PRO A 157 23.41 -11.84 15.30
N VAL A 158 22.33 -12.46 14.82
CA VAL A 158 21.03 -12.51 15.51
C VAL A 158 21.00 -13.54 16.65
N ASP A 159 21.98 -14.45 16.68
CA ASP A 159 22.04 -15.56 17.64
C ASP A 159 22.60 -15.16 19.02
N THR A 160 23.20 -13.97 19.15
CA THR A 160 23.70 -13.43 20.44
C THR A 160 22.56 -12.77 21.20
N VAL A 161 22.07 -13.38 22.27
CA VAL A 161 20.88 -12.91 22.99
C VAL A 161 21.14 -12.79 24.50
N LEU A 162 20.69 -11.68 25.08
CA LEU A 162 20.29 -11.59 26.49
C LEU A 162 18.80 -11.96 26.52
N ASP A 163 18.45 -13.03 27.24
CA ASP A 163 17.10 -13.59 27.24
C ASP A 163 16.18 -12.76 28.17
N GLU A 164 15.90 -11.54 27.74
CA GLU A 164 14.98 -10.62 28.41
C GLU A 164 13.53 -10.90 27.99
N PRO A 165 12.56 -10.73 28.91
CA PRO A 165 11.16 -11.02 28.62
C PRO A 165 10.62 -10.10 27.53
N GLU A 166 9.92 -10.70 26.57
CA GLU A 166 9.23 -9.97 25.50
C GLU A 166 8.10 -9.11 26.07
N GLN A 167 7.95 -7.91 25.52
CA GLN A 167 6.94 -6.95 25.96
C GLN A 167 5.94 -6.72 24.85
N ASN A 168 4.67 -7.04 25.12
CA ASN A 168 3.58 -6.72 24.20
C ASN A 168 3.26 -5.22 24.34
N LEU A 169 3.58 -4.45 23.29
CA LEU A 169 3.40 -3.00 23.30
C LEU A 169 1.96 -2.61 22.98
N ARG A 170 1.37 -3.25 21.97
CA ARG A 170 0.01 -2.98 21.50
C ARG A 170 -0.54 -4.18 20.75
N ARG A 171 -1.87 -4.30 20.77
CA ARG A 171 -2.60 -5.38 20.11
C ARG A 171 -3.63 -4.83 19.15
N LEU A 172 -3.60 -5.32 17.92
CA LEU A 172 -4.64 -5.15 16.91
C LEU A 172 -5.44 -6.45 16.79
N THR A 173 -6.75 -6.38 16.93
CA THR A 173 -7.67 -7.49 16.64
C THR A 173 -8.45 -7.17 15.38
N ARG A 174 -8.37 -8.04 14.38
CA ARG A 174 -9.17 -7.95 13.17
C ARG A 174 -10.26 -9.02 13.18
N LYS A 175 -11.51 -8.59 13.06
CA LYS A 175 -12.66 -9.49 12.87
C LYS A 175 -13.00 -9.52 11.38
N VAL A 176 -12.78 -10.66 10.75
CA VAL A 176 -12.97 -10.83 9.31
C VAL A 176 -14.30 -11.51 9.05
N PHE A 177 -15.24 -10.78 8.45
CA PHE A 177 -16.56 -11.26 8.05
C PHE A 177 -16.50 -11.66 6.57
N HIS A 178 -17.00 -12.86 6.24
CA HIS A 178 -16.89 -13.39 4.89
C HIS A 178 -18.16 -13.17 4.06
N ILE A 179 -18.03 -12.42 2.98
CA ILE A 179 -19.08 -12.16 2.01
C ILE A 179 -18.99 -13.20 0.89
N HIS A 180 -20.09 -13.88 0.59
CA HIS A 180 -20.19 -14.85 -0.50
C HIS A 180 -21.08 -14.35 -1.65
N GLU A 181 -21.83 -13.27 -1.45
CA GLU A 181 -22.66 -12.65 -2.47
C GLU A 181 -22.68 -11.13 -2.31
N VAL A 182 -22.59 -10.39 -3.43
CA VAL A 182 -22.76 -8.94 -3.47
C VAL A 182 -23.78 -8.58 -4.53
N CYS A 183 -24.79 -7.79 -4.19
CA CYS A 183 -25.84 -7.38 -5.14
C CYS A 183 -26.39 -5.98 -4.86
N PHE A 184 -27.06 -5.38 -5.84
CA PHE A 184 -27.73 -4.09 -5.64
C PHE A 184 -29.14 -4.26 -5.08
N SER A 185 -29.52 -3.38 -4.14
CA SER A 185 -30.84 -3.34 -3.50
C SER A 185 -31.28 -1.90 -3.22
N GLU A 186 -32.40 -1.71 -2.54
CA GLU A 186 -32.91 -0.39 -2.14
C GLU A 186 -32.17 0.20 -0.92
N LYS A 187 -31.42 -0.64 -0.19
CA LYS A 187 -30.63 -0.25 0.99
C LYS A 187 -29.31 -1.01 1.07
N THR A 188 -28.32 -0.36 1.68
CA THR A 188 -27.01 -0.96 1.96
C THR A 188 -27.09 -1.75 3.27
N GLU A 189 -26.88 -3.07 3.22
CA GLU A 189 -26.96 -3.97 4.38
C GLU A 189 -26.00 -5.15 4.25
N ILE A 190 -25.67 -5.79 5.38
CA ILE A 190 -24.90 -7.03 5.43
C ILE A 190 -25.70 -8.01 6.27
N ASP A 191 -26.11 -9.12 5.66
CA ASP A 191 -26.87 -10.16 6.33
C ASP A 191 -26.45 -11.55 5.86
N HIS A 192 -26.13 -12.44 6.81
CA HIS A 192 -25.73 -13.84 6.56
C HIS A 192 -24.65 -14.04 5.48
N GLY A 193 -23.77 -13.06 5.23
CA GLY A 193 -22.73 -13.11 4.20
C GLY A 193 -23.14 -12.59 2.82
N VAL A 194 -24.30 -11.96 2.72
CA VAL A 194 -24.76 -11.20 1.55
C VAL A 194 -24.56 -9.71 1.83
N LEU A 195 -23.80 -9.01 0.99
CA LEU A 195 -23.67 -7.55 1.01
C LEU A 195 -24.63 -6.97 -0.04
N THR A 196 -25.69 -6.32 0.41
CA THR A 196 -26.54 -5.51 -0.48
C THR A 196 -26.03 -4.09 -0.51
N ILE A 197 -25.95 -3.49 -1.70
CA ILE A 197 -25.53 -2.10 -1.90
C ILE A 197 -26.71 -1.30 -2.43
N ARG A 198 -27.00 -0.14 -1.82
CA ARG A 198 -28.07 0.74 -2.28
C ARG A 198 -27.84 1.16 -3.74
N LYS A 199 -28.86 1.03 -4.59
CA LYS A 199 -28.83 1.55 -5.97
C LYS A 199 -28.61 3.06 -5.97
N GLY A 200 -27.70 3.53 -6.82
CA GLY A 200 -27.37 4.94 -6.88
C GLY A 200 -26.64 5.43 -5.61
N ILE A 201 -25.77 4.58 -5.04
CA ILE A 201 -24.98 4.91 -3.85
C ILE A 201 -24.17 6.20 -4.06
N GLU A 202 -23.75 6.43 -5.30
CA GLU A 202 -22.92 7.55 -5.78
C GLU A 202 -23.67 8.85 -6.08
N LYS A 203 -25.00 8.83 -6.23
CA LYS A 203 -25.78 9.96 -6.80
C LYS A 203 -25.66 11.30 -6.06
N ASN A 204 -25.37 11.27 -4.76
CA ASN A 204 -25.24 12.49 -3.95
C ASN A 204 -23.81 13.06 -3.95
N LEU A 205 -22.82 12.29 -4.43
CA LEU A 205 -21.41 12.68 -4.36
C LEU A 205 -20.97 13.51 -5.57
N ILE A 206 -21.56 13.26 -6.74
CA ILE A 206 -21.25 13.99 -7.98
C ILE A 206 -21.45 15.50 -7.76
N GLN A 207 -22.50 15.90 -7.05
CA GLN A 207 -22.78 17.31 -6.76
C GLN A 207 -21.76 17.96 -5.80
N SER A 208 -21.03 17.16 -5.03
CA SER A 208 -20.06 17.64 -4.05
C SER A 208 -18.62 17.74 -4.59
N GLU A 209 -18.32 17.12 -5.74
CA GLU A 209 -16.98 17.08 -6.30
C GLU A 209 -16.95 17.74 -7.69
N ALA A 210 -16.66 19.04 -7.73
CA ALA A 210 -16.67 19.85 -8.97
C ALA A 210 -15.69 19.40 -10.07
N ARG A 211 -14.75 18.50 -9.74
CA ARG A 211 -13.74 17.94 -10.66
C ARG A 211 -14.17 16.60 -11.28
N ILE A 212 -15.31 16.07 -10.85
CA ILE A 212 -15.85 14.79 -11.31
C ILE A 212 -17.13 15.06 -12.07
N LYS A 213 -17.18 14.55 -13.30
CA LYS A 213 -18.34 14.67 -14.18
C LYS A 213 -19.38 13.60 -13.90
N ASP A 214 -18.92 12.36 -13.68
CA ASP A 214 -19.79 11.22 -13.37
C ASP A 214 -19.04 10.17 -12.55
N ILE A 215 -19.80 9.36 -11.81
CA ILE A 215 -19.29 8.19 -11.09
C ILE A 215 -20.21 7.03 -11.41
N LYS A 216 -19.64 5.91 -11.81
CA LYS A 216 -20.38 4.67 -12.03
C LYS A 216 -19.94 3.61 -11.04
N VAL A 217 -20.88 3.09 -10.26
CA VAL A 217 -20.64 1.96 -9.36
C VAL A 217 -21.20 0.69 -9.99
N SER A 218 -20.38 -0.36 -10.03
CA SER A 218 -20.78 -1.68 -10.53
C SER A 218 -20.21 -2.80 -9.67
N ILE A 219 -20.78 -4.00 -9.82
CA ILE A 219 -20.34 -5.22 -9.13
C ILE A 219 -19.84 -6.18 -10.19
N ILE A 220 -18.59 -6.60 -10.06
CA ILE A 220 -17.97 -7.61 -10.94
C ILE A 220 -17.87 -8.91 -10.16
N GLU A 221 -18.55 -9.95 -10.64
CA GLU A 221 -18.53 -11.26 -10.02
C GLU A 221 -17.19 -11.98 -10.25
N PRO A 222 -16.77 -12.87 -9.33
CA PRO A 222 -15.63 -13.75 -9.54
C PRO A 222 -15.68 -14.45 -10.91
N GLY A 223 -14.61 -14.34 -11.69
CA GLY A 223 -14.51 -14.94 -13.03
C GLY A 223 -15.17 -14.14 -14.17
N LYS A 224 -15.90 -13.05 -13.90
CA LYS A 224 -16.53 -12.20 -14.94
C LYS A 224 -15.63 -11.03 -15.36
N TYR A 225 -14.40 -11.34 -15.77
CA TYR A 225 -13.38 -10.34 -16.08
C TYR A 225 -13.27 -9.95 -17.57
N ASP A 226 -14.19 -10.42 -18.42
CA ASP A 226 -14.22 -10.11 -19.85
C ASP A 226 -14.98 -8.81 -20.12
N MET A 227 -14.47 -7.72 -19.54
CA MET A 227 -15.05 -6.39 -19.64
C MET A 227 -13.95 -5.34 -19.69
N PHE A 228 -14.26 -4.22 -20.34
CA PHE A 228 -13.37 -3.07 -20.35
C PHE A 228 -13.39 -2.36 -18.99
N VAL A 229 -12.21 -1.99 -18.51
CA VAL A 229 -12.01 -1.12 -17.35
C VAL A 229 -11.07 0.01 -17.76
N ASN A 230 -11.28 1.20 -17.17
CA ASN A 230 -10.32 2.29 -17.27
C ASN A 230 -9.07 2.02 -16.41
N SER A 231 -8.09 2.90 -16.48
CA SER A 231 -6.86 2.81 -15.70
C SER A 231 -7.14 2.75 -14.20
N ASN A 232 -6.49 1.80 -13.54
CA ASN A 232 -6.60 1.56 -12.11
C ASN A 232 -5.99 2.72 -11.31
N LEU A 233 -6.82 3.34 -10.48
CA LEU A 233 -6.38 4.33 -9.49
C LEU A 233 -5.98 3.65 -8.18
N ASP A 234 -6.68 2.60 -7.75
CA ASP A 234 -6.26 1.79 -6.60
C ASP A 234 -7.08 0.50 -6.46
N TYR A 235 -6.58 -0.41 -5.63
CA TYR A 235 -7.38 -1.44 -4.99
C TYR A 235 -7.27 -1.33 -3.48
N SER A 236 -8.40 -1.41 -2.77
CA SER A 236 -8.46 -1.20 -1.31
C SER A 236 -9.42 -2.15 -0.61
N PRO A 237 -9.20 -2.42 0.70
CA PRO A 237 -10.11 -3.25 1.49
C PRO A 237 -11.36 -2.49 1.93
N ILE A 238 -12.43 -3.21 2.24
CA ILE A 238 -13.57 -2.67 3.00
C ILE A 238 -13.39 -3.03 4.46
N ALA A 239 -12.86 -2.09 5.24
CA ALA A 239 -12.64 -2.25 6.67
C ALA A 239 -13.10 -1.00 7.43
N CYS A 240 -13.51 -1.16 8.69
CA CYS A 240 -13.85 -0.06 9.56
C CYS A 240 -13.30 -0.23 10.98
N LYS A 241 -12.97 0.90 11.61
CA LYS A 241 -12.44 0.96 12.95
C LYS A 241 -13.58 0.99 13.96
N VAL A 242 -13.69 -0.06 14.77
CA VAL A 242 -14.78 -0.19 15.77
C VAL A 242 -14.33 0.29 17.15
N ARG A 243 -13.05 0.12 17.48
CA ARG A 243 -12.48 0.56 18.77
C ARG A 243 -10.99 0.84 18.66
N GLY A 244 -10.53 1.92 19.28
CA GLY A 244 -9.12 2.33 19.26
C GLY A 244 -8.75 3.07 17.97
N GLU A 245 -7.46 3.31 17.78
CA GLU A 245 -6.91 4.00 16.61
C GLU A 245 -6.25 3.02 15.63
N LEU A 246 -5.89 3.48 14.43
CA LEU A 246 -5.22 2.63 13.45
C LEU A 246 -3.97 1.97 14.07
N GLY A 247 -3.93 0.64 14.02
CA GLY A 247 -2.86 -0.19 14.59
C GLY A 247 -3.12 -0.76 15.99
N GLU A 248 -4.24 -0.44 16.63
CA GLU A 248 -4.61 -1.03 17.93
C GLU A 248 -6.11 -1.18 18.13
N GLY A 249 -6.54 -2.01 19.08
CA GLY A 249 -7.98 -2.18 19.35
C GLY A 249 -8.64 -3.15 18.37
N VAL A 250 -9.78 -2.77 17.78
CA VAL A 250 -10.63 -3.68 16.98
C VAL A 250 -10.97 -3.05 15.63
N THR A 251 -10.68 -3.80 14.57
CA THR A 251 -11.04 -3.50 13.18
C THR A 251 -11.99 -4.58 12.66
N HIS A 252 -13.10 -4.19 12.05
CA HIS A 252 -13.93 -5.10 11.26
C HIS A 252 -13.46 -5.04 9.80
N LEU A 253 -13.34 -6.19 9.14
CA LEU A 253 -12.89 -6.32 7.75
C LEU A 253 -13.85 -7.23 6.99
N LEU A 254 -14.22 -6.86 5.77
CA LEU A 254 -14.86 -7.77 4.84
C LEU A 254 -13.83 -8.56 4.04
N SER A 255 -14.12 -9.83 3.82
CA SER A 255 -13.42 -10.71 2.87
C SER A 255 -14.40 -11.24 1.82
N GLY A 256 -13.93 -11.65 0.65
CA GLY A 256 -14.80 -12.05 -0.46
C GLY A 256 -15.30 -10.86 -1.30
N VAL A 257 -14.90 -9.64 -0.95
CA VAL A 257 -15.17 -8.42 -1.70
C VAL A 257 -13.98 -7.47 -1.60
N THR A 258 -13.59 -6.87 -2.72
CA THR A 258 -12.49 -5.91 -2.85
C THR A 258 -12.97 -4.67 -3.60
N VAL A 259 -12.49 -3.48 -3.23
CA VAL A 259 -12.79 -2.25 -3.98
C VAL A 259 -11.79 -2.06 -5.10
N MET A 260 -12.27 -1.67 -6.27
CA MET A 260 -11.46 -1.21 -7.39
C MET A 260 -11.88 0.19 -7.78
N ILE A 261 -10.91 1.11 -7.81
CA ILE A 261 -11.13 2.46 -8.32
C ILE A 261 -10.46 2.56 -9.68
N THR A 262 -11.19 3.01 -10.68
CA THR A 262 -10.64 3.34 -12.01
C THR A 262 -11.08 4.74 -12.40
N GLY A 263 -10.44 5.32 -13.42
CA GLY A 263 -10.99 6.54 -14.00
C GLY A 263 -10.38 6.94 -15.32
N VAL A 264 -11.05 7.90 -15.96
CA VAL A 264 -10.72 8.45 -17.27
C VAL A 264 -11.17 9.90 -17.35
N GLU A 265 -10.45 10.70 -18.12
CA GLU A 265 -10.80 12.09 -18.39
C GLU A 265 -11.85 12.21 -19.51
N ASP A 266 -12.87 13.04 -19.29
CA ASP A 266 -13.89 13.37 -20.29
C ASP A 266 -13.27 14.01 -21.54
N LYS A 267 -13.89 13.79 -22.72
CA LYS A 267 -13.49 14.25 -24.07
C LYS A 267 -12.11 13.81 -24.55
N SER A 268 -11.04 14.07 -23.80
CA SER A 268 -9.67 13.66 -24.17
C SER A 268 -9.48 12.15 -24.12
N GLY A 269 -10.24 11.45 -23.26
CA GLY A 269 -10.07 10.03 -23.00
C GLY A 269 -8.76 9.69 -22.28
N PHE A 270 -8.09 10.70 -21.70
CA PHE A 270 -6.83 10.49 -21.01
C PHE A 270 -7.00 9.57 -19.81
N GLN A 271 -6.16 8.54 -19.77
CA GLN A 271 -6.12 7.55 -18.71
C GLN A 271 -5.10 8.01 -17.67
N PRO A 272 -5.50 8.28 -16.41
CA PRO A 272 -4.60 8.75 -15.37
C PRO A 272 -3.35 7.87 -15.25
N SER A 273 -2.23 8.39 -15.74
CA SER A 273 -0.97 7.68 -15.86
C SER A 273 0.19 8.61 -16.24
N ASN A 274 1.42 8.17 -15.99
CA ASN A 274 2.67 8.80 -16.43
C ASN A 274 3.46 7.85 -17.33
N ILE A 275 3.65 6.59 -16.91
CA ILE A 275 4.24 5.55 -17.76
C ILE A 275 3.28 4.39 -17.90
N GLY A 276 2.61 4.35 -19.05
CA GLY A 276 1.69 3.30 -19.38
C GLY A 276 0.42 3.35 -18.52
N SER A 277 -0.65 2.79 -19.06
CA SER A 277 -1.98 2.91 -18.50
C SER A 277 -2.61 1.51 -18.49
N SER A 278 -3.42 1.23 -17.46
CA SER A 278 -3.93 -0.12 -17.19
C SER A 278 -5.36 -0.33 -17.70
N GLU A 279 -5.83 0.52 -18.61
CA GLU A 279 -7.12 0.34 -19.27
C GLU A 279 -7.10 -0.84 -20.23
N GLY A 280 -8.25 -1.47 -20.42
CA GLY A 280 -8.42 -2.60 -21.32
C GLY A 280 -9.31 -3.68 -20.74
N LEU A 281 -9.21 -4.89 -21.29
CA LEU A 281 -9.95 -6.02 -20.73
C LEU A 281 -9.38 -6.38 -19.36
N LEU A 282 -10.20 -6.35 -18.31
CA LEU A 282 -9.78 -6.58 -16.93
C LEU A 282 -8.97 -7.87 -16.77
N LYS A 283 -9.39 -8.97 -17.42
CA LYS A 283 -8.67 -10.26 -17.41
C LYS A 283 -7.21 -10.19 -17.89
N ASN A 284 -6.84 -9.16 -18.65
CA ASN A 284 -5.51 -8.94 -19.18
C ASN A 284 -4.73 -7.86 -18.42
N GLN A 285 -5.42 -7.03 -17.62
CA GLN A 285 -4.82 -5.85 -16.97
C GLN A 285 -4.59 -5.99 -15.47
N VAL A 286 -4.91 -7.14 -14.89
CA VAL A 286 -4.60 -7.45 -13.49
C VAL A 286 -4.12 -8.89 -13.33
N VAL A 287 -3.07 -9.09 -12.53
CA VAL A 287 -2.71 -10.40 -11.99
C VAL A 287 -3.38 -10.55 -10.63
N LEU A 288 -4.41 -11.40 -10.56
CA LEU A 288 -5.14 -11.68 -9.32
C LEU A 288 -4.26 -12.45 -8.30
N ASP A 289 -4.76 -12.55 -7.07
CA ASP A 289 -4.12 -13.31 -5.99
C ASP A 289 -2.70 -12.81 -5.64
N ARG A 290 -2.52 -11.48 -5.66
CA ARG A 290 -1.33 -10.79 -5.16
C ARG A 290 -1.69 -9.95 -3.94
N ALA A 291 -0.68 -9.53 -3.18
CA ALA A 291 -0.90 -8.67 -2.02
C ALA A 291 -1.63 -7.37 -2.39
N GLY A 292 -1.38 -6.83 -3.58
CA GLY A 292 -1.98 -5.59 -4.08
C GLY A 292 -3.21 -5.74 -4.98
N THR A 293 -3.69 -6.96 -5.23
CA THR A 293 -4.79 -7.19 -6.20
C THR A 293 -5.88 -8.07 -5.61
N PRO A 294 -7.12 -8.01 -6.15
CA PRO A 294 -8.21 -8.84 -5.66
C PRO A 294 -7.86 -10.33 -5.71
N LYS A 295 -8.43 -11.12 -4.79
CA LYS A 295 -8.38 -12.58 -4.94
C LYS A 295 -9.26 -13.00 -6.10
N SER A 296 -8.93 -14.13 -6.75
CA SER A 296 -9.77 -14.71 -7.80
C SER A 296 -11.17 -15.13 -7.33
N THR A 297 -11.37 -15.25 -6.01
CA THR A 297 -12.65 -15.55 -5.38
C THR A 297 -13.44 -14.32 -4.95
N ASP A 298 -12.87 -13.12 -5.03
CA ASP A 298 -13.53 -11.91 -4.52
C ASP A 298 -14.46 -11.30 -5.57
N TYR A 299 -15.61 -10.82 -5.12
CA TYR A 299 -16.37 -9.81 -5.85
C TYR A 299 -15.56 -8.51 -5.91
N ILE A 300 -15.65 -7.78 -7.01
CA ILE A 300 -15.04 -6.45 -7.11
C ILE A 300 -16.16 -5.40 -7.09
N LEU A 301 -16.15 -4.54 -6.07
CA LEU A 301 -16.92 -3.30 -6.04
C LEU A 301 -16.15 -2.26 -6.86
N HIS A 302 -16.61 -2.04 -8.08
CA HIS A 302 -15.95 -1.18 -9.05
C HIS A 302 -16.54 0.22 -9.02
N VAL A 303 -15.71 1.20 -8.66
CA VAL A 303 -16.01 2.64 -8.73
C VAL A 303 -15.22 3.22 -9.91
N ASP A 304 -15.92 3.56 -10.98
CA ASP A 304 -15.35 4.15 -12.19
C ASP A 304 -15.63 5.66 -12.22
N VAL A 305 -14.58 6.46 -12.25
CA VAL A 305 -14.66 7.92 -12.18
C VAL A 305 -14.44 8.54 -13.56
N LEU A 306 -15.42 9.34 -14.01
CA LEU A 306 -15.26 10.20 -15.16
C LEU A 306 -14.85 11.59 -14.68
N PHE A 307 -13.59 11.94 -14.88
CA PHE A 307 -13.06 13.26 -14.52
C PHE A 307 -13.51 14.32 -15.52
N GLU A 308 -13.68 15.55 -15.04
CA GLU A 308 -13.79 16.70 -15.94
C GLU A 308 -12.50 16.85 -16.79
N GLU A 309 -12.60 17.49 -17.95
CA GLU A 309 -11.44 17.70 -18.84
C GLU A 309 -10.29 18.41 -18.11
N GLY A 310 -9.09 17.84 -18.18
CA GLY A 310 -7.88 18.29 -17.49
C GLY A 310 -7.72 17.76 -16.06
N GLU A 311 -8.77 17.25 -15.42
CA GLU A 311 -8.73 16.83 -14.01
C GLU A 311 -8.18 15.42 -13.81
N GLY A 312 -8.16 14.58 -14.85
CA GLY A 312 -7.53 13.25 -14.80
C GLY A 312 -6.00 13.30 -14.72
N ARG A 313 -5.41 14.50 -14.73
CA ARG A 313 -3.95 14.75 -14.75
C ARG A 313 -3.46 15.50 -13.52
N THR A 314 -4.36 15.94 -12.64
CA THR A 314 -4.05 16.76 -11.47
C THR A 314 -4.11 15.96 -10.19
N ALA A 315 -3.37 16.38 -9.16
CA ALA A 315 -3.47 15.75 -7.84
C ALA A 315 -4.87 15.93 -7.27
N GLU A 316 -5.42 17.13 -7.43
CA GLU A 316 -6.70 17.50 -6.85
C GLU A 316 -7.86 16.72 -7.48
N GLY A 317 -7.78 16.42 -8.78
CA GLY A 317 -8.72 15.54 -9.48
C GLY A 317 -8.62 14.10 -9.01
N ILE A 318 -7.42 13.51 -8.96
CA ILE A 318 -7.24 12.14 -8.47
C ILE A 318 -7.69 12.00 -7.01
N MET A 319 -7.34 12.96 -6.15
CA MET A 319 -7.81 13.01 -4.77
C MET A 319 -9.34 13.12 -4.68
N ALA A 320 -10.01 13.82 -5.61
CA ALA A 320 -11.47 13.85 -5.67
C ALA A 320 -12.05 12.46 -5.94
N GLY A 321 -11.46 11.71 -6.89
CA GLY A 321 -11.87 10.34 -7.18
C GLY A 321 -11.78 9.43 -5.95
N HIS A 322 -10.67 9.52 -5.21
CA HIS A 322 -10.47 8.77 -3.97
C HIS A 322 -11.42 9.19 -2.84
N ARG A 323 -11.67 10.49 -2.65
CA ARG A 323 -12.69 10.97 -1.69
C ARG A 323 -14.07 10.41 -2.02
N ALA A 324 -14.46 10.47 -3.29
CA ALA A 324 -15.77 9.98 -3.71
C ALA A 324 -15.91 8.47 -3.51
N ALA A 325 -14.89 7.69 -3.90
CA ALA A 325 -14.85 6.26 -3.62
C ALA A 325 -14.93 5.95 -2.12
N ASP A 326 -14.18 6.68 -1.29
CA ASP A 326 -14.17 6.44 0.15
C ASP A 326 -15.50 6.83 0.82
N TRP A 327 -16.19 7.87 0.34
CA TRP A 327 -17.56 8.18 0.76
C TRP A 327 -18.58 7.07 0.40
N ILE A 328 -18.46 6.46 -0.78
CA ILE A 328 -19.28 5.30 -1.19
C ILE A 328 -19.04 4.14 -0.21
N ILE A 329 -17.76 3.82 0.04
CA ILE A 329 -17.38 2.74 0.95
C ILE A 329 -17.83 3.06 2.38
N GLN A 330 -17.86 4.33 2.78
CA GLN A 330 -18.31 4.73 4.12
C GLN A 330 -19.76 4.33 4.41
N GLU A 331 -20.65 4.31 3.41
CA GLU A 331 -22.02 3.80 3.60
C GLU A 331 -22.01 2.31 3.98
N ILE A 332 -21.13 1.52 3.37
CA ILE A 332 -20.93 0.09 3.71
C ILE A 332 -20.29 -0.04 5.09
N ARG A 333 -19.28 0.78 5.41
CA ARG A 333 -18.59 0.78 6.71
C ARG A 333 -19.53 1.07 7.88
N LYS A 334 -20.53 1.94 7.70
CA LYS A 334 -21.55 2.22 8.74
C LYS A 334 -22.35 0.99 9.13
N VAL A 335 -22.68 0.12 8.17
CA VAL A 335 -23.34 -1.16 8.44
C VAL A 335 -22.36 -2.12 9.09
N LEU A 336 -21.14 -2.24 8.52
CA LEU A 336 -20.09 -3.11 9.04
C LEU A 336 -19.68 -2.80 10.49
N PHE A 337 -19.68 -1.51 10.86
CA PHE A 337 -19.35 -1.06 12.21
C PHE A 337 -20.26 -1.67 13.27
N ASN A 338 -21.55 -1.81 12.94
CA ASN A 338 -22.57 -2.35 13.83
C ASN A 338 -22.77 -3.87 13.66
N LEU A 339 -21.96 -4.54 12.83
CA LEU A 339 -22.14 -5.95 12.53
C LEU A 339 -21.65 -6.83 13.70
N ASP A 340 -22.59 -7.46 14.38
CA ASP A 340 -22.36 -8.39 15.49
C ASP A 340 -23.00 -9.78 15.28
N ASN A 341 -24.05 -9.86 14.46
CA ASN A 341 -24.85 -11.07 14.23
C ASN A 341 -24.34 -11.94 13.07
N MET A 342 -23.03 -12.06 12.90
CA MET A 342 -22.43 -12.88 11.85
C MET A 342 -21.15 -13.56 12.34
N PRO A 343 -20.91 -14.84 12.01
CA PRO A 343 -19.64 -15.49 12.33
C PRO A 343 -18.48 -14.76 11.64
N TYR A 344 -17.37 -14.63 12.35
CA TYR A 344 -16.15 -14.01 11.84
C TYR A 344 -14.91 -14.83 12.17
N LYS A 345 -13.89 -14.73 11.32
CA LYS A 345 -12.54 -15.19 11.64
C LYS A 345 -11.84 -14.11 12.47
N ARG A 346 -11.30 -14.49 13.63
CA ARG A 346 -10.50 -13.57 14.46
C ARG A 346 -9.03 -13.69 14.09
N GLU A 347 -8.40 -12.55 13.86
CA GLU A 347 -6.95 -12.43 13.68
C GLU A 347 -6.41 -11.47 14.73
N GLU A 348 -5.30 -11.83 15.36
CA GLU A 348 -4.65 -11.01 16.37
C GLU A 348 -3.20 -10.75 15.98
N PHE A 349 -2.81 -9.48 16.04
CA PHE A 349 -1.47 -9.01 15.77
C PHE A 349 -0.97 -8.24 17.01
N SER A 350 0.30 -8.40 17.33
CA SER A 350 0.93 -7.71 18.45
C SER A 350 2.24 -7.10 17.98
N ASP A 351 2.46 -5.82 18.32
CA ASP A 351 3.80 -5.25 18.21
C ASP A 351 4.56 -5.63 19.49
N ILE A 352 5.68 -6.30 19.31
CA ILE A 352 6.44 -6.92 20.40
C ILE A 352 7.80 -6.26 20.46
N ALA A 353 8.12 -5.64 21.61
CA ALA A 353 9.50 -5.29 21.93
C ALA A 353 10.22 -6.55 22.40
N ARG A 354 11.45 -6.75 21.92
CA ARG A 354 12.29 -7.89 22.25
C ARG A 354 13.65 -7.34 22.71
N PRO A 355 13.74 -6.82 23.94
CA PRO A 355 14.97 -6.28 24.49
C PRO A 355 16.14 -7.26 24.31
N GLY A 356 17.32 -6.74 24.01
CA GLY A 356 18.52 -7.54 23.74
C GLY A 356 18.60 -8.17 22.33
N LYS A 357 17.50 -8.21 21.55
CA LYS A 357 17.53 -8.68 20.16
C LYS A 357 17.92 -7.56 19.19
N ARG A 358 18.42 -7.95 18.02
CA ARG A 358 18.83 -7.01 16.97
C ARG A 358 17.64 -6.22 16.46
N LYS A 359 17.76 -4.89 16.45
CA LYS A 359 16.68 -4.00 16.00
C LYS A 359 16.70 -3.87 14.49
N VAL A 360 15.57 -4.16 13.85
CA VAL A 360 15.42 -4.09 12.41
C VAL A 360 14.28 -3.15 12.09
N ILE A 361 14.48 -2.29 11.10
CA ILE A 361 13.46 -1.40 10.57
C ILE A 361 13.15 -1.75 9.11
N LEU A 362 11.94 -1.39 8.68
CA LEU A 362 11.56 -1.38 7.27
C LEU A 362 11.45 0.07 6.82
N VAL A 363 12.10 0.43 5.71
CA VAL A 363 11.89 1.70 5.03
C VAL A 363 11.04 1.42 3.80
N LYS A 364 9.85 2.02 3.74
CA LYS A 364 8.98 2.01 2.55
C LYS A 364 9.09 3.37 1.89
N ILE A 365 9.68 3.39 0.71
CA ILE A 365 9.73 4.58 -0.14
C ILE A 365 8.48 4.54 -1.01
N VAL A 366 7.65 5.57 -0.90
CA VAL A 366 6.33 5.67 -1.54
C VAL A 366 6.26 6.93 -2.39
N SER A 367 5.33 6.99 -3.34
CA SER A 367 5.16 8.19 -4.14
C SER A 367 4.72 9.39 -3.28
N GLY A 368 5.40 10.53 -3.49
CA GLY A 368 5.03 11.85 -2.98
C GLY A 368 5.22 12.93 -4.07
N LEU A 369 5.09 12.49 -5.32
CA LEU A 369 5.55 13.20 -6.50
C LEU A 369 4.68 14.41 -6.85
N GLY A 370 3.38 14.26 -6.58
CA GLY A 370 2.34 15.15 -7.08
C GLY A 370 1.83 14.74 -8.46
N ASN A 371 1.07 15.63 -9.10
CA ASN A 371 0.18 15.27 -10.20
C ASN A 371 -0.67 14.05 -9.77
N MET A 372 -0.71 12.99 -10.55
CA MET A 372 -1.55 11.84 -10.22
C MET A 372 -0.95 10.91 -9.16
N TYR A 373 0.35 10.98 -8.86
CA TYR A 373 1.05 10.00 -8.04
C TYR A 373 1.38 10.55 -6.66
N ASP A 374 0.60 10.15 -5.67
CA ASP A 374 0.83 10.51 -4.28
C ASP A 374 0.44 9.35 -3.37
N THR A 375 0.79 9.49 -2.10
CA THR A 375 0.40 8.58 -1.03
C THR A 375 -0.23 9.40 0.07
N ALA A 376 -1.43 9.01 0.48
CA ALA A 376 -2.09 9.54 1.65
C ALA A 376 -1.83 8.61 2.85
N ILE A 377 -1.75 9.21 4.03
CA ILE A 377 -1.46 8.51 5.27
C ILE A 377 -2.42 8.89 6.38
N PHE A 378 -2.65 7.95 7.30
CA PHE A 378 -3.54 8.10 8.44
C PHE A 378 -4.97 8.51 8.08
N PRO A 379 -5.67 7.76 7.20
CA PRO A 379 -7.11 7.95 7.01
C PRO A 379 -7.89 7.67 8.30
N TYR A 380 -9.14 8.14 8.36
CA TYR A 380 -10.02 7.81 9.49
C TYR A 380 -10.33 6.30 9.59
N GLU A 381 -10.44 5.63 8.44
CA GLU A 381 -10.79 4.22 8.35
C GLU A 381 -9.66 3.41 7.70
N PRO A 382 -9.44 2.14 8.09
CA PRO A 382 -8.38 1.31 7.52
C PRO A 382 -8.47 1.21 5.99
N GLY A 383 -7.43 1.67 5.29
CA GLY A 383 -7.34 1.68 3.83
C GLY A 383 -8.23 2.74 3.15
N GLY A 384 -8.85 3.63 3.92
CA GLY A 384 -9.62 4.75 3.39
C GLY A 384 -8.75 5.94 2.94
N PHE A 385 -9.41 7.04 2.60
CA PHE A 385 -8.78 8.29 2.15
C PHE A 385 -9.28 9.51 2.94
N LEU A 386 -10.53 9.50 3.41
CA LEU A 386 -11.09 10.61 4.19
C LEU A 386 -10.31 10.81 5.49
N GLY A 387 -9.97 12.07 5.77
CA GLY A 387 -9.17 12.44 6.94
C GLY A 387 -7.67 12.21 6.80
N ALA A 388 -7.21 11.58 5.70
CA ALA A 388 -5.81 11.34 5.47
C ALA A 388 -5.04 12.63 5.14
N HIS A 389 -3.73 12.60 5.37
CA HIS A 389 -2.79 13.64 4.97
C HIS A 389 -1.94 13.14 3.81
N ASN A 390 -1.75 13.94 2.75
CA ASN A 390 -0.86 13.52 1.66
C ASN A 390 0.60 13.71 2.06
N MET A 391 1.47 12.83 1.57
CA MET A 391 2.91 12.96 1.76
C MET A 391 3.41 14.32 1.27
N ARG A 392 2.90 14.78 0.13
CA ARG A 392 3.26 16.08 -0.46
C ARG A 392 2.90 17.27 0.43
N ASP A 393 1.79 17.21 1.17
CA ASP A 393 1.37 18.30 2.07
C ASP A 393 2.39 18.51 3.20
N SER A 394 3.08 17.43 3.58
CA SER A 394 4.18 17.43 4.55
C SER A 394 5.56 17.54 3.92
N LYS A 395 5.65 17.98 2.65
CA LYS A 395 6.90 18.08 1.88
C LYS A 395 7.68 16.76 1.86
N ASN A 396 6.97 15.63 1.81
CA ASN A 396 7.53 14.29 1.75
C ASN A 396 8.42 13.91 2.95
N ILE A 397 8.29 14.61 4.08
CA ILE A 397 9.02 14.26 5.30
C ILE A 397 8.65 12.83 5.75
N PRO A 398 9.62 12.00 6.18
CA PRO A 398 9.34 10.63 6.55
C PRO A 398 8.43 10.51 7.79
N TYR A 399 7.47 9.59 7.73
CA TYR A 399 6.62 9.21 8.85
C TYR A 399 7.11 7.92 9.49
N VAL A 400 6.98 7.80 10.82
CA VAL A 400 7.25 6.56 11.54
C VAL A 400 5.95 5.91 11.93
N ILE A 401 5.74 4.68 11.48
CA ILE A 401 4.54 3.89 11.78
C ILE A 401 4.93 2.54 12.35
N THR A 402 3.99 1.91 13.03
CA THR A 402 4.15 0.56 13.57
C THR A 402 3.76 -0.52 12.58
N PRO A 403 4.23 -1.77 12.79
CA PRO A 403 3.80 -2.90 11.97
C PRO A 403 2.28 -3.06 11.97
N ASN A 404 1.62 -2.93 13.12
CA ASN A 404 0.16 -2.98 13.18
C ASN A 404 -0.52 -1.80 12.49
N GLN A 405 0.02 -0.58 12.55
CA GLN A 405 -0.51 0.55 11.77
C GLN A 405 -0.48 0.27 10.26
N CYS A 406 0.59 -0.34 9.74
CA CYS A 406 0.66 -0.74 8.34
C CYS A 406 -0.41 -1.80 8.00
N ARG A 407 -0.62 -2.80 8.87
CA ARG A 407 -1.67 -3.83 8.71
C ARG A 407 -3.09 -3.28 8.80
N ASP A 408 -3.25 -2.16 9.49
CA ASP A 408 -4.53 -1.49 9.71
C ASP A 408 -4.72 -0.34 8.72
N GLY A 409 -4.02 -0.35 7.59
CA GLY A 409 -4.32 0.51 6.44
C GLY A 409 -3.98 1.99 6.64
N VAL A 410 -2.90 2.29 7.37
CA VAL A 410 -2.39 3.66 7.49
C VAL A 410 -1.89 4.24 6.17
N ILE A 411 -1.47 3.43 5.20
CA ILE A 411 -0.94 3.88 3.91
C ILE A 411 -2.01 3.65 2.83
N HIS A 412 -2.36 4.72 2.10
CA HIS A 412 -3.30 4.71 0.99
C HIS A 412 -2.65 5.29 -0.28
N SER A 413 -2.67 4.54 -1.38
CA SER A 413 -1.99 4.91 -2.64
C SER A 413 -2.97 5.53 -3.63
N LEU A 414 -2.58 6.62 -4.32
CA LEU A 414 -3.50 7.34 -5.20
C LEU A 414 -3.40 6.93 -6.69
N LEU A 415 -2.21 6.54 -7.17
CA LEU A 415 -1.98 6.06 -8.53
C LEU A 415 -0.74 5.17 -8.64
#